data_AF-A0A954RSF2-F1
#
_entry.id   AF-A0A954RSF2-F1
#
_cell.length_a   1.000
_cell.length_b   1.000
_cell.length_c   1.000
_cell.angle_alpha   90.00
_cell.angle_beta   90.00
_cell.angle_gamma   90.00
#
_symmetry.space_group_name_H-M   'P 1'
#
loop_
_entity.id
_entity.type
_entity.pdbx_description
1 polymer ?
#
loop_
_entity_poly.entity_id
_entity_poly.type
_entity_poly.pdbx_seq_one_letter_code
_entity_poly.pdbx_strand_id
1 'polypeptide(L)'
;GIVDLDDHAHWVHELKHTWLGDANLDGEFNTADFVSAFSLGGYEQDTYAGWADGDWNGDERFGTSDLIAAFQDGGYENGPRAAVVAVPEPSTICLLSMAAFTAILQWRRRS
;
A
#
# COMPACT_ATOMS: atom_id res chain seq x y z
N GLY A 1 8.51 -16.64 -4.30
CA GLY A 1 7.26 -16.63 -3.54
C GLY A 1 6.14 -16.88 -4.52
N ILE A 2 5.05 -17.45 -4.04
CA ILE A 2 3.76 -17.42 -4.74
C ILE A 2 3.13 -16.09 -4.30
N VAL A 3 2.61 -15.29 -5.25
CA VAL A 3 1.84 -14.10 -4.90
C VAL A 3 0.47 -14.55 -4.40
N ASP A 4 0.10 -14.18 -3.18
CA ASP A 4 -1.17 -14.55 -2.56
C ASP A 4 -1.87 -13.37 -1.88
N LEU A 5 -2.95 -13.65 -1.14
CA LEU A 5 -3.74 -12.64 -0.43
C LEU A 5 -2.94 -11.90 0.64
N ASP A 6 -1.92 -12.52 1.23
CA ASP A 6 -1.07 -11.87 2.23
C ASP A 6 -0.16 -10.84 1.55
N ASP A 7 0.38 -11.16 0.36
CA ASP A 7 1.12 -10.20 -0.46
C ASP A 7 0.23 -9.03 -0.91
N HIS A 8 -1.04 -9.30 -1.24
CA HIS A 8 -2.00 -8.27 -1.61
C HIS A 8 -2.28 -7.32 -0.43
N ALA A 9 -2.60 -7.86 0.75
CA ALA A 9 -2.81 -7.07 1.96
C ALA A 9 -1.56 -6.25 2.31
N HIS A 10 -0.37 -6.82 2.17
CA HIS A 10 0.89 -6.12 2.37
C HIS A 10 1.01 -4.90 1.44
N TRP A 11 0.67 -5.05 0.15
CA TRP A 11 0.70 -3.92 -0.77
C TRP A 11 -0.26 -2.81 -0.36
N VAL A 12 -1.52 -3.14 -0.02
CA VAL A 12 -2.54 -2.16 0.36
C VAL A 12 -2.13 -1.39 1.62
N HIS A 13 -1.63 -2.12 2.63
CA HIS A 13 -1.40 -1.58 3.96
C HIS A 13 -0.02 -0.92 4.12
N GLU A 14 1.03 -1.59 3.65
CA GLU A 14 2.42 -1.21 3.90
C GLU A 14 3.04 -0.41 2.76
N LEU A 15 2.60 -0.61 1.52
CA LEU A 15 3.14 0.12 0.37
C LEU A 15 2.26 1.28 -0.06
N LYS A 16 0.94 1.12 0.01
CA LYS A 16 -0.04 2.16 -0.35
C LYS A 16 -0.56 2.94 0.83
N HIS A 17 -0.46 2.41 2.04
CA HIS A 17 -1.01 3.04 3.24
C HIS A 17 -2.47 3.45 3.06
N THR A 18 -3.27 2.54 2.53
CA THR A 18 -4.71 2.73 2.36
C THR A 18 -5.48 1.51 2.89
N TRP A 19 -6.77 1.43 2.59
CA TRP A 19 -7.70 0.39 2.97
C TRP A 19 -8.09 -0.46 1.76
N LEU A 20 -8.42 -1.72 2.02
CA LEU A 20 -9.25 -2.49 1.10
C LEU A 20 -10.60 -1.77 1.00
N GLY A 21 -11.06 -1.51 -0.23
CA GLY A 21 -12.27 -0.71 -0.45
C GLY A 21 -12.01 0.71 -0.98
N ASP A 22 -10.79 1.25 -0.85
CA ASP A 22 -10.42 2.57 -1.39
C ASP A 22 -10.22 2.48 -2.92
N ALA A 23 -11.32 2.48 -3.66
CA ALA A 23 -11.32 2.33 -5.12
C ALA A 23 -10.55 3.45 -5.83
N ASN A 24 -10.52 4.64 -5.23
CA ASN A 24 -9.95 5.83 -5.85
C ASN A 24 -8.50 6.13 -5.40
N LEU A 25 -8.00 5.39 -4.41
CA LEU A 25 -6.67 5.49 -3.80
C LEU A 25 -6.39 6.85 -3.14
N ASP A 26 -7.39 7.48 -2.52
CA ASP A 26 -7.24 8.74 -1.76
C ASP A 26 -6.80 8.53 -0.30
N GLY A 27 -6.70 7.27 0.16
CA GLY A 27 -6.31 6.91 1.52
C GLY A 27 -7.50 6.69 2.45
N GLU A 28 -8.72 6.90 1.99
CA GLU A 28 -9.96 6.67 2.73
C GLU A 28 -10.76 5.53 2.10
N PHE A 29 -11.49 4.77 2.93
CA PHE A 29 -12.55 3.91 2.41
C PHE A 29 -13.88 4.47 2.86
N ASN A 30 -14.63 5.06 1.94
CA ASN A 30 -15.89 5.72 2.24
C ASN A 30 -16.93 5.52 1.12
N THR A 31 -18.05 6.22 1.24
CA THR A 31 -19.16 6.10 0.29
C THR A 31 -18.78 6.50 -1.15
N ALA A 32 -17.80 7.37 -1.37
CA ALA A 32 -17.35 7.77 -2.71
C ALA A 32 -16.71 6.61 -3.49
N ASP A 33 -16.04 5.70 -2.80
CA ASP A 33 -15.46 4.50 -3.42
C ASP A 33 -16.54 3.55 -3.93
N PHE A 34 -17.60 3.36 -3.15
CA PHE A 34 -18.75 2.59 -3.60
C PHE A 34 -19.42 3.22 -4.81
N VAL A 35 -19.64 4.54 -4.81
CA VAL A 35 -20.21 5.21 -5.99
C VAL A 35 -19.33 4.97 -7.21
N SER A 36 -18.01 5.04 -7.06
CA SER A 36 -17.05 4.83 -8.15
C SER A 36 -17.09 3.40 -8.68
N ALA A 37 -16.95 2.39 -7.81
CA ALA A 37 -16.95 0.97 -8.19
C ALA A 37 -18.30 0.52 -8.79
N PHE A 38 -19.42 0.90 -8.17
CA PHE A 38 -20.76 0.49 -8.64
C PHE A 38 -21.23 1.23 -9.89
N SER A 39 -20.69 2.39 -10.21
CA SER A 39 -21.09 3.16 -11.40
C SER A 39 -20.85 2.43 -12.72
N LEU A 40 -19.93 1.46 -12.73
CA LEU A 40 -19.62 0.63 -13.90
C LEU A 40 -20.59 -0.54 -14.10
N GLY A 41 -21.39 -0.88 -13.08
CA GLY A 41 -22.39 -1.95 -13.17
C GLY A 41 -21.81 -3.37 -13.25
N GLY A 42 -20.55 -3.56 -12.88
CA GLY A 42 -19.85 -4.86 -12.92
C GLY A 42 -20.12 -5.78 -11.73
N TYR A 43 -20.85 -5.30 -10.71
CA TYR A 43 -21.12 -6.09 -9.50
C TYR A 43 -21.86 -7.39 -9.81
N GLU A 44 -21.30 -8.51 -9.34
CA GLU A 44 -21.79 -9.88 -9.56
C GLU A 44 -21.92 -10.26 -11.05
N GLN A 45 -21.17 -9.58 -11.92
CA GLN A 45 -21.05 -9.93 -13.33
C GLN A 45 -19.84 -10.85 -13.56
N ASP A 46 -19.92 -11.66 -14.62
CA ASP A 46 -18.79 -12.49 -15.09
C ASP A 46 -17.90 -11.69 -16.04
N THR A 47 -17.45 -10.54 -15.56
CA THR A 47 -16.59 -9.62 -16.31
C THR A 47 -15.38 -9.27 -15.47
N TYR A 48 -14.25 -9.10 -16.15
CA TYR A 48 -13.03 -8.62 -15.51
C TYR A 48 -13.27 -7.30 -14.78
N ALA A 49 -12.80 -7.21 -13.54
CA ALA A 49 -12.76 -5.99 -12.75
C ALA A 49 -11.32 -5.71 -12.30
N GLY A 50 -10.90 -4.45 -12.37
CA GLY A 50 -9.70 -4.00 -11.67
C GLY A 50 -10.04 -3.41 -10.29
N TRP A 51 -9.01 -2.95 -9.59
CA TRP A 51 -9.13 -2.31 -8.27
C TRP A 51 -10.18 -1.19 -8.22
N ALA A 52 -10.14 -0.26 -9.19
CA ALA A 52 -11.08 0.86 -9.27
C ALA A 52 -12.51 0.43 -9.61
N ASP A 53 -12.66 -0.77 -10.18
CA ASP A 53 -13.94 -1.35 -10.59
C ASP A 53 -14.54 -2.23 -9.47
N GLY A 54 -13.81 -2.42 -8.36
CA GLY A 54 -14.27 -3.13 -7.17
C GLY A 54 -13.59 -4.47 -6.87
N ASP A 55 -12.57 -4.89 -7.64
CA ASP A 55 -11.76 -6.08 -7.32
C ASP A 55 -10.77 -5.75 -6.20
N TRP A 56 -11.21 -5.92 -4.96
CA TRP A 56 -10.45 -5.63 -3.75
C TRP A 56 -9.87 -6.88 -3.11
N ASN A 57 -10.35 -8.07 -3.47
CA ASN A 57 -9.71 -9.31 -3.03
C ASN A 57 -8.63 -9.81 -4.02
N GLY A 58 -8.57 -9.27 -5.24
CA GLY A 58 -7.59 -9.61 -6.27
C GLY A 58 -7.94 -10.87 -7.07
N ASP A 59 -9.23 -11.21 -7.18
CA ASP A 59 -9.71 -12.40 -7.93
C ASP A 59 -10.20 -12.09 -9.36
N GLU A 60 -9.94 -10.87 -9.84
CA GLU A 60 -10.28 -10.33 -11.16
C GLU A 60 -11.79 -10.11 -11.37
N ARG A 61 -12.60 -10.12 -10.30
CA ARG A 61 -14.05 -9.91 -10.35
C ARG A 61 -14.47 -8.92 -9.28
N PHE A 62 -15.61 -8.28 -9.51
CA PHE A 62 -16.26 -7.47 -8.48
C PHE A 62 -17.51 -8.18 -7.98
N GLY A 63 -17.50 -8.59 -6.71
CA GLY A 63 -18.62 -9.29 -6.10
C GLY A 63 -18.66 -9.17 -4.58
N THR A 64 -19.48 -10.02 -3.98
CA THR A 64 -19.70 -10.01 -2.53
C THR A 64 -18.42 -10.31 -1.74
N SER A 65 -17.50 -11.10 -2.29
CA SER A 65 -16.21 -11.41 -1.66
C SER A 65 -15.33 -10.19 -1.46
N ASP A 66 -15.36 -9.23 -2.40
CA ASP A 66 -14.65 -7.95 -2.28
C ASP A 66 -15.21 -7.09 -1.17
N LEU A 67 -16.55 -7.02 -1.08
CA LEU A 67 -17.21 -6.29 -0.01
C LEU A 67 -16.86 -6.89 1.36
N ILE A 68 -16.86 -8.22 1.47
CA ILE A 68 -16.46 -8.91 2.70
C ILE A 68 -15.02 -8.57 3.04
N ALA A 69 -14.09 -8.63 2.08
CA ALA A 69 -12.68 -8.30 2.30
C ALA A 69 -12.50 -6.84 2.77
N ALA A 70 -13.13 -5.88 2.09
CA ALA A 70 -13.05 -4.46 2.45
C ALA A 70 -13.66 -4.15 3.83
N PHE A 71 -14.80 -4.74 4.18
CA PHE A 71 -15.40 -4.55 5.51
C PHE A 71 -14.63 -5.28 6.62
N GLN A 72 -14.01 -6.42 6.34
CA GLN A 72 -13.15 -7.11 7.29
C GLN A 72 -11.87 -6.33 7.57
N ASP A 73 -11.38 -5.53 6.62
CA ASP A 73 -10.26 -4.61 6.81
C ASP A 73 -10.58 -3.51 7.83
N GLY A 74 -11.86 -3.15 7.97
CA GLY A 74 -12.35 -2.28 9.03
C GLY A 74 -12.08 -0.79 8.82
N GLY A 75 -11.78 -0.36 7.59
CA GLY A 75 -11.50 1.05 7.25
C GLY A 75 -12.71 1.94 6.97
N TYR A 76 -13.91 1.38 6.86
CA TYR A 76 -15.08 2.11 6.36
C TYR A 76 -15.45 3.32 7.23
N GLU A 77 -15.46 4.50 6.62
CA GLU A 77 -15.78 5.80 7.25
C GLU A 77 -14.90 6.11 8.48
N ASN A 78 -13.70 5.52 8.56
CA ASN A 78 -12.70 5.81 9.61
C ASN A 78 -11.75 6.96 9.25
N GLY A 79 -11.92 7.56 8.07
CA GLY A 79 -11.06 8.63 7.54
C GLY A 79 -9.73 8.11 6.98
N PRO A 80 -8.77 9.01 6.69
CA PRO A 80 -7.52 8.65 6.03
C PRO A 80 -6.70 7.70 6.89
N ARG A 81 -6.21 6.62 6.28
CA ARG A 81 -5.16 5.83 6.91
C ARG A 81 -3.91 6.68 7.00
N ALA A 82 -3.31 6.74 8.19
CA ALA A 82 -2.11 7.53 8.41
C ALA A 82 -0.98 7.01 7.50
N ALA A 83 -0.56 7.83 6.53
CA ALA A 83 0.63 7.54 5.75
C ALA A 83 1.83 7.39 6.69
N VAL A 84 2.58 6.30 6.56
CA VAL A 84 3.81 6.13 7.34
C VAL A 84 4.76 7.25 6.95
N VAL A 85 5.04 8.12 7.91
CA VAL A 85 6.07 9.15 7.75
C VAL A 85 7.38 8.44 7.46
N ALA A 86 7.97 8.72 6.29
CA ALA A 86 9.24 8.16 5.90
C ALA A 86 10.25 8.35 7.04
N VAL A 87 10.67 7.23 7.63
CA VAL A 87 11.72 7.24 8.65
C VAL A 87 13.00 7.68 7.93
N PRO A 88 13.71 8.72 8.41
CA PRO A 88 14.99 9.10 7.82
C PRO A 88 15.90 7.89 7.80
N GLU A 89 16.40 7.50 6.62
CA GLU A 89 17.28 6.34 6.49
C GLU A 89 18.43 6.47 7.50
N PRO A 90 18.80 5.39 8.20
CA PRO A 90 19.81 5.46 9.24
C PRO A 90 21.08 6.04 8.64
N SER A 91 21.70 6.98 9.36
CA SER A 91 22.86 7.78 8.92
C SER A 91 24.12 6.94 8.64
N THR A 92 23.98 5.63 8.45
CA THR A 92 24.99 4.61 8.18
C THR A 92 25.89 4.99 7.01
N ILE A 93 25.35 5.50 5.90
CA ILE A 93 26.18 5.93 4.74
C ILE A 93 27.02 7.16 5.11
N CYS A 94 26.45 8.11 5.85
CA CYS A 94 27.21 9.26 6.38
C CYS A 94 28.28 8.82 7.39
N LEU A 95 27.97 7.88 8.28
CA LEU A 95 28.91 7.37 9.28
C LEU A 95 30.05 6.57 8.63
N LEU A 96 29.75 5.73 7.64
CA LEU A 96 30.75 4.95 6.90
C LEU A 96 31.64 5.85 6.05
N SER A 97 31.09 6.86 5.39
CA SER A 97 31.88 7.81 4.59
C SER A 97 32.78 8.66 5.49
N MET A 98 32.31 9.09 6.66
CA MET A 98 33.10 9.84 7.64
C MET A 98 34.21 8.98 8.30
N ALA A 99 33.93 7.71 8.57
CA ALA A 99 34.92 6.73 9.04
C ALA A 99 36.02 6.47 7.98
N ALA A 100 35.64 6.29 6.71
CA ALA A 100 36.60 6.11 5.63
C ALA A 100 37.49 7.36 5.44
N PHE A 101 36.89 8.55 5.50
CA PHE A 101 37.63 9.82 5.37
C PHE A 101 38.66 10.00 6.48
N THR A 102 38.29 9.72 7.73
CA THR A 102 39.20 9.83 8.88
C THR A 102 40.31 8.78 8.83
N ALA A 103 40.02 7.55 8.40
CA ALA A 103 41.03 6.51 8.19
C ALA A 103 42.07 6.90 7.13
N ILE A 104 41.63 7.47 5.99
CA ILE A 104 42.53 7.96 4.93
C ILE A 104 43.43 9.09 5.46
N LEU A 105 42.86 10.04 6.20
CA LEU A 105 43.63 11.14 6.80
C LEU A 105 44.67 10.64 7.80
N GLN A 106 44.34 9.65 8.62
CA GLN A 106 45.27 9.05 9.58
C GLN A 106 46.39 8.27 8.89
N TRP A 107 46.09 7.54 7.82
CA TRP A 107 47.10 6.82 7.04
C TRP A 107 48.12 7.78 6.41
N ARG A 108 47.65 8.88 5.82
CA ARG A 108 48.52 9.91 5.20
C ARG A 108 49.41 10.66 6.20
N ARG A 109 49.06 10.69 7.49
CA ARG A 109 49.87 11.34 8.54
C ARG A 109 50.94 10.43 9.15
N ARG A 110 50.88 9.12 8.89
CA ARG A 110 51.82 8.11 9.42
C ARG A 110 52.89 7.69 8.42
N SER A 111 52.71 8.02 7.14
CA SER A 111 53.70 7.92 6.06
C SER A 111 54.53 9.20 5.96
#